data_AF-A0A2P6FG49-F1
#
_entry.id   AF-A0A2P6FG49-F1
#
_cell.length_a   1.000
_cell.length_b   1.000
_cell.length_c   1.000
_cell.angle_alpha   90.00
_cell.angle_beta   90.00
_cell.angle_gamma   90.00
#
_symmetry.space_group_name_H-M   'P 1'
#
loop_
_entity.id
_entity.type
_entity.pdbx_description
1 polymer ?
#
loop_
_entity_poly.entity_id
_entity_poly.type
_entity_poly.pdbx_seq_one_letter_code
_entity_poly.pdbx_strand_id
1 'polypeptide(L)' 'MWKDEEGKLYTEEDLFNLALEECYSEDSAYEYIDNLIMDMNLEEIKHE' A
#
# COMPACT_ATOMS: atom_id res chain seq x y z
N MET A 1 8.33 3.26 0.68
CA MET A 1 7.32 4.34 0.51
C MET A 1 6.90 4.33 -0.93
N TRP A 2 5.63 4.58 -1.20
CA TRP A 2 5.06 4.54 -2.54
C TRP A 2 4.34 5.83 -2.87
N LYS A 3 4.12 6.07 -4.16
CA LYS A 3 3.47 7.27 -4.67
C LYS A 3 2.45 6.93 -5.73
N ASP A 4 1.26 7.54 -5.65
CA ASP A 4 0.27 7.44 -6.73
C ASP A 4 0.46 8.50 -7.83
N GLU A 5 -0.35 8.41 -8.89
CA GLU A 5 -0.31 9.33 -10.02
C GLU A 5 -0.63 10.79 -9.62
N GLU A 6 -1.42 11.00 -8.57
CA GLU A 6 -1.74 12.34 -8.04
C GLU A 6 -0.62 12.91 -7.17
N GLY A 7 0.36 12.08 -6.84
CA GLY A 7 1.55 12.41 -6.08
C GLY A 7 1.38 12.33 -4.56
N LYS A 8 0.33 11.67 -4.09
CA LYS A 8 0.17 11.32 -2.69
C LYS A 8 1.12 10.19 -2.33
N LEU A 9 1.67 10.28 -1.13
CA LEU A 9 2.63 9.32 -0.59
C LEU A 9 1.94 8.35 0.34
N TYR A 10 2.37 7.10 0.26
CA TYR A 10 1.92 6.02 1.13
C TYR A 10 3.13 5.37 1.78
N THR A 11 3.06 5.26 3.10
CA THR A 11 3.97 4.41 3.87
C THR A 11 3.47 2.98 3.88
N GLU A 12 4.30 2.06 4.33
CA GLU A 12 3.88 0.66 4.53
C GLU A 12 2.73 0.57 5.53
N GLU A 13 2.75 1.39 6.58
CA GLU A 13 1.67 1.48 7.58
C GLU A 13 0.36 2.00 6.97
N ASP A 14 0.43 2.97 6.06
CA ASP A 14 -0.77 3.44 5.35
C ASP A 14 -1.39 2.33 4.49
N LEU A 15 -0.55 1.60 3.75
CA LEU A 15 -1.00 0.48 2.92
C LEU A 15 -1.55 -0.67 3.77
N PHE A 16 -0.92 -0.95 4.91
CA PHE A 16 -1.40 -1.94 5.86
C PHE A 16 -2.77 -1.58 6.44
N ASN A 17 -2.98 -0.32 6.84
CA ASN A 17 -4.26 0.14 7.36
C ASN A 17 -5.36 0.05 6.29
N LEU A 18 -5.06 0.46 5.04
CA LEU A 18 -5.98 0.30 3.91
C LEU A 18 -6.31 -1.16 3.65
N ALA A 19 -5.31 -2.05 3.70
CA ALA A 19 -5.51 -3.48 3.53
C ALA A 19 -6.34 -4.08 4.68
N LEU A 20 -6.13 -3.61 5.91
CA LEU A 20 -6.84 -4.08 7.10
C LEU A 20 -8.33 -3.70 7.06
N GLU A 21 -8.67 -2.52 6.53
CA GLU A 21 -10.05 -2.10 6.31
C GLU A 21 -10.81 -3.04 5.35
N GLU A 22 -10.11 -3.61 4.36
CA GLU A 22 -10.70 -4.54 3.38
C GLU A 22 -10.70 -6.00 3.87
N CYS A 23 -9.60 -6.44 4.51
CA CYS A 23 -9.37 -7.86 4.84
C CYS A 23 -9.81 -8.26 6.26
N TYR A 24 -10.00 -7.31 7.18
CA TYR A 24 -10.37 -7.54 8.60
C TYR A 24 -9.45 -8.51 9.37
N SER A 25 -8.27 -8.81 8.85
CA SER A 25 -7.25 -9.68 9.43
C SER A 25 -5.86 -9.15 9.11
N GLU A 26 -5.00 -9.02 10.12
CA GLU A 26 -3.65 -8.50 9.98
C GLU A 26 -2.78 -9.38 9.06
N ASP A 27 -2.89 -10.71 9.20
CA ASP A 27 -2.14 -11.66 8.35
C ASP A 27 -2.51 -11.49 6.87
N SER A 28 -3.81 -11.38 6.58
CA SER A 28 -4.29 -11.14 5.21
C SER A 28 -3.98 -9.73 4.71
N ALA A 29 -3.91 -8.74 5.60
CA ALA A 29 -3.56 -7.37 5.23
C ALA A 29 -2.15 -7.28 4.66
N TYR A 30 -1.17 -7.95 5.27
CA TYR A 30 0.20 -7.99 4.74
C TYR A 30 0.29 -8.64 3.36
N GLU A 31 -0.43 -9.74 3.13
CA GLU A 31 -0.47 -10.39 1.80
C GLU A 31 -1.18 -9.52 0.75
N TYR A 32 -2.10 -8.65 1.19
CA TYR A 32 -2.89 -7.80 0.30
C TYR A 32 -2.20 -6.48 -0.09
N ILE A 33 -1.16 -6.06 0.63
CA ILE A 33 -0.40 -4.84 0.32
C ILE A 33 0.14 -4.86 -1.12
N ASP A 34 0.69 -5.99 -1.57
CA ASP A 34 1.21 -6.13 -2.93
C ASP A 34 0.10 -5.95 -3.99
N ASN A 35 -1.11 -6.44 -3.70
CA ASN A 35 -2.27 -6.24 -4.57
C ASN A 35 -2.69 -4.77 -4.59
N LEU A 36 -2.73 -4.09 -3.44
CA LEU A 36 -3.04 -2.66 -3.36
C LEU A 36 -2.06 -1.81 -4.14
N ILE A 37 -0.76 -2.12 -4.06
CA ILE A 37 0.28 -1.41 -4.83
C ILE A 37 -0.01 -1.54 -6.33
N MET A 38 -0.37 -2.72 -6.81
CA MET A 38 -0.72 -2.95 -8.23
C MET A 38 -2.03 -2.26 -8.62
N ASP A 39 -3.09 -2.41 -7.82
CA ASP A 39 -4.42 -1.88 -8.12
C ASP A 39 -4.43 -0.34 -8.14
N MET A 40 -3.68 0.29 -7.24
CA MET A 40 -3.53 1.74 -7.17
C MET A 40 -2.40 2.29 -8.06
N ASN A 41 -1.71 1.42 -8.81
CA ASN A 41 -0.54 1.76 -9.64
C ASN A 41 0.52 2.58 -8.87
N LEU A 42 0.83 2.16 -7.64
CA LEU A 42 1.77 2.91 -6.82
C LEU A 42 3.22 2.63 -7.23
N GLU A 43 3.99 3.69 -7.41
CA GLU A 43 5.41 3.61 -7.71
C GLU A 43 6.23 3.60 -6.42
N GLU A 44 7.15 2.63 -6.30
CA GLU A 44 8.09 2.57 -5.18
C GLU A 44 9.08 3.73 -5.26
N ILE A 45 9.13 4.55 -4.20
CA ILE A 45 10.13 5.60 -4.04
C ILE A 45 11.34 5.00 -3.34
N LYS A 46 12.42 4.82 -4.09
CA LYS A 46 13.72 4.48 -3.54
C LYS A 46 14.42 5.77 -3.10
N HIS A 47 14.80 5.84 -1.83
CA HIS A 47 15.74 6.88 -1.38
C HIS A 47 17.13 6.54 -1.93
N GLU A 48 17.62 7.35 -2.87
CA GLU A 48 19.04 7.39 -3.27
C GLU A 48 19.91 8.07 -2.20
#